data_AF-A0A3S5AEI9-F1
#
_entry.id   AF-A0A3S5AEI9-F1
#
_cell.length_a   1.000
_cell.length_b   1.000
_cell.length_c   1.000
_cell.angle_alpha   90.00
_cell.angle_beta   90.00
_cell.angle_gamma   90.00
#
_symmetry.space_group_name_H-M   'P 1'
#
loop_
_entity.id
_entity.type
_entity.pdbx_description
1 polymer ?
#
loop_
_entity_poly.entity_id
_entity_poly.type
_entity_poly.pdbx_seq_one_letter_code
_entity_poly.pdbx_strand_id
1 'polypeptide(L)'
;MLTAIIINAPLTALFFALQLGCALVTYAVFAGCDPIKHKDISKPDQLLPFMVMTVFENYYVIKGIFLSTIYAAALRLEDYS
;
A
#
# COMPACT_ATOMS: atom_id res chain seq x y z
N MET A 1 29.86 5.74 -9.90
CA MET A 1 28.64 6.49 -10.29
C MET A 1 27.73 5.67 -11.21
N LEU A 2 28.20 5.18 -12.36
CA LEU A 2 27.39 4.40 -13.31
C LEU A 2 26.88 3.06 -12.74
N THR A 3 27.70 2.34 -11.96
CA THR A 3 27.31 1.05 -11.34
C THR A 3 26.13 1.17 -10.37
N ALA A 4 26.03 2.29 -9.64
CA ALA A 4 24.91 2.54 -8.72
C ALA A 4 23.59 2.76 -9.48
N ILE A 5 23.64 3.43 -10.64
CA ILE A 5 22.48 3.64 -11.51
C ILE A 5 22.01 2.32 -12.11
N ILE A 6 22.94 1.48 -12.58
CA ILE A 6 22.59 0.18 -13.21
C ILE A 6 21.93 -0.77 -12.20
N ILE A 7 22.26 -0.69 -10.91
CA ILE A 7 21.65 -1.52 -9.87
C ILE A 7 20.33 -0.92 -9.38
N ASN A 8 20.23 0.41 -9.24
CA ASN A 8 19.03 1.08 -8.75
C ASN A 8 17.89 1.12 -9.78
N ALA A 9 18.21 1.28 -11.06
CA ALA A 9 17.22 1.36 -12.14
C ALA A 9 16.32 0.12 -12.25
N PRO A 10 16.83 -1.13 -12.28
CA PRO A 10 15.97 -2.31 -12.34
C PRO A 10 15.17 -2.51 -11.06
N LEU A 11 15.74 -2.20 -9.89
CA LEU A 11 15.03 -2.28 -8.61
C LEU A 11 13.84 -1.30 -8.56
N THR A 12 14.06 -0.08 -9.05
CA THR A 12 13.01 0.95 -9.14
C THR A 12 11.93 0.54 -10.13
N ALA A 13 12.30 0.00 -11.30
CA ALA A 13 11.35 -0.49 -12.30
C ALA A 13 10.48 -1.63 -11.74
N LEU A 14 11.08 -2.57 -11.01
CA LEU A 14 10.36 -3.65 -10.33
C LEU A 14 9.38 -3.10 -9.29
N PHE A 15 9.79 -2.11 -8.50
CA PHE A 15 8.92 -1.48 -7.49
C PHE A 15 7.69 -0.82 -8.13
N PHE A 16 7.87 -0.10 -9.24
CA PHE A 16 6.75 0.47 -9.99
C PHE A 16 5.83 -0.59 -10.57
N ALA A 17 6.37 -1.69 -11.11
CA ALA A 17 5.56 -2.78 -11.64
C ALA A 17 4.68 -3.41 -10.54
N LEU A 18 5.22 -3.61 -9.34
CA LEU A 18 4.46 -4.10 -8.18
C LEU A 18 3.35 -3.12 -7.78
N GLN A 19 3.65 -1.82 -7.73
CA GLN A 19 2.65 -0.80 -7.40
C GLN A 19 1.51 -0.76 -8.43
N LEU A 20 1.83 -0.85 -9.72
CA LEU A 20 0.83 -0.91 -10.79
C LEU A 20 -0.03 -2.16 -10.68
N GLY A 21 0.57 -3.32 -10.36
CA GLY A 21 -0.16 -4.55 -10.09
C GLY A 21 -1.15 -4.40 -8.93
N CYS A 22 -0.70 -3.87 -7.79
CA CYS A 22 -1.55 -3.58 -6.64
C CYS A 22 -2.69 -2.61 -6.98
N ALA A 23 -2.41 -1.55 -7.75
CA ALA A 23 -3.43 -0.60 -8.19
C ALA A 23 -4.48 -1.24 -9.11
N LEU A 24 -4.06 -2.11 -10.04
CA LEU A 24 -4.95 -2.85 -10.93
C LEU A 24 -5.87 -3.80 -10.15
N VAL A 25 -5.31 -4.53 -9.18
CA VAL A 25 -6.09 -5.40 -8.29
C VAL A 25 -7.09 -4.59 -7.48
N THR A 26 -6.66 -3.46 -6.93
CA THR A 26 -7.54 -2.54 -6.20
C THR A 26 -8.70 -2.09 -7.08
N TYR A 27 -8.42 -1.69 -8.33
CA TYR A 27 -9.45 -1.31 -9.29
C TYR A 27 -10.42 -2.46 -9.58
N ALA A 28 -9.91 -3.67 -9.81
CA ALA A 28 -10.76 -4.84 -10.10
C ALA A 28 -11.66 -5.22 -8.92
N VAL A 29 -11.14 -5.16 -7.68
CA VAL A 29 -11.90 -5.49 -6.45
C VAL A 29 -12.99 -4.47 -6.17
N PHE A 30 -12.74 -3.18 -6.40
CA PHE A 30 -13.69 -2.11 -6.09
C PHE A 30 -14.47 -1.57 -7.30
N ALA A 31 -14.36 -2.21 -8.48
CA ALA A 31 -15.01 -1.76 -9.72
C ALA A 31 -16.54 -1.58 -9.61
N GLY A 32 -17.20 -2.36 -8.75
CA GLY A 32 -18.65 -2.32 -8.55
C GLY A 32 -19.11 -1.65 -7.26
N CYS A 33 -18.22 -1.41 -6.31
CA CYS A 33 -18.52 -0.81 -5.00
C CYS A 33 -17.32 -0.01 -4.51
N ASP A 34 -17.36 1.30 -4.74
CA ASP A 34 -16.33 2.21 -4.26
C ASP A 34 -16.41 2.30 -2.72
N PRO A 35 -15.36 1.91 -1.98
CA PRO A 35 -15.37 1.91 -0.52
C PRO A 35 -15.38 3.35 0.05
N ILE A 36 -15.01 4.34 -0.78
CA ILE A 36 -15.12 5.77 -0.48
C ILE A 36 -16.59 6.22 -0.48
N LYS A 37 -17.41 5.72 -1.43
CA LYS A 37 -18.84 6.07 -1.50
C LYS A 37 -19.65 5.38 -0.41
N HIS A 38 -19.23 4.19 -0.01
CA HIS A 38 -19.84 3.42 1.07
C HIS A 38 -19.50 3.94 2.49
N LYS A 39 -18.67 4.99 2.62
CA LYS A 39 -18.21 5.59 3.89
C LYS A 39 -17.38 4.65 4.78
N ASP A 40 -16.90 3.52 4.26
CA ASP A 40 -15.98 2.65 5.00
C ASP A 40 -14.61 3.30 5.20
N ILE A 41 -14.27 4.29 4.36
CA ILE A 41 -13.00 5.02 4.40
C ILE A 41 -13.26 6.52 4.36
N SER A 42 -12.70 7.26 5.32
CA SER A 42 -12.93 8.71 5.43
C SER A 42 -11.97 9.54 4.58
N LYS A 43 -10.81 8.98 4.20
CA LYS A 43 -9.78 9.66 3.41
C LYS A 43 -9.25 8.74 2.30
N PRO A 44 -8.90 9.28 1.11
CA PRO A 44 -8.37 8.48 0.02
C PRO A 44 -7.03 7.81 0.37
N ASP A 45 -6.25 8.40 1.28
CA ASP A 45 -4.93 7.88 1.69
C ASP A 45 -5.01 6.55 2.45
N GLN A 46 -6.18 6.26 3.04
CA GLN A 46 -6.45 5.01 3.76
C GLN A 46 -6.92 3.88 2.83
N LEU A 47 -7.04 4.13 1.53
CA LEU A 47 -7.48 3.11 0.56
C LEU A 47 -6.50 1.93 0.50
N LEU A 48 -5.20 2.19 0.54
CA LEU A 48 -4.17 1.16 0.50
C LEU A 48 -4.25 0.20 1.70
N PRO A 49 -4.22 0.67 2.97
CA PRO A 49 -4.35 -0.23 4.11
C PRO A 49 -5.72 -0.93 4.15
N PHE A 50 -6.80 -0.29 3.71
CA PHE A 50 -8.11 -0.94 3.61
C PHE A 50 -8.09 -2.10 2.60
N MET A 51 -7.54 -1.87 1.40
CA MET A 51 -7.40 -2.91 0.38
C MET A 51 -6.58 -4.10 0.89
N VAL A 52 -5.45 -3.85 1.58
CA VAL A 52 -4.62 -4.92 2.14
C VAL A 52 -5.38 -5.73 3.19
N MET A 53 -6.17 -5.08 4.05
CA MET A 53 -6.98 -5.79 5.05
C MET A 53 -8.04 -6.68 4.41
N THR A 54 -8.65 -6.25 3.30
CA THR A 54 -9.68 -7.01 2.58
C THR A 54 -9.09 -8.14 1.72
N VAL A 55 -8.02 -7.89 0.97
CA VAL A 55 -7.40 -8.90 0.09
C VAL A 55 -6.71 -10.00 0.88
N PHE A 56 -6.06 -9.65 2.00
CA PHE A 56 -5.37 -10.60 2.88
C PHE A 56 -6.22 -11.02 4.09
N GLU A 57 -7.54 -11.08 3.94
CA GLU A 57 -8.46 -11.41 5.04
C GLU A 57 -8.07 -12.73 5.74
N ASN A 58 -7.73 -13.74 4.94
CA ASN A 58 -7.30 -15.08 5.38
C ASN A 58 -5.86 -15.15 5.94
N TYR A 59 -5.02 -14.14 5.68
CA TYR A 59 -3.60 -14.14 6.06
C TYR A 59 -3.31 -13.06 7.12
N TYR A 60 -3.61 -13.41 8.38
CA TYR A 60 -3.54 -12.47 9.51
C TYR A 60 -2.14 -11.90 9.80
N VAL A 61 -1.08 -12.69 9.56
CA VAL A 61 0.31 -12.25 9.78
C VAL A 61 0.68 -11.10 8.85
N ILE A 62 0.32 -11.20 7.57
CA ILE A 62 0.69 -10.25 6.52
C ILE A 62 0.02 -8.90 6.78
N LYS A 63 -1.29 -8.89 7.05
CA LYS A 63 -2.03 -7.65 7.36
C LYS A 63 -1.54 -6.99 8.66
N GLY A 64 -1.17 -7.79 9.67
CA GLY A 64 -0.66 -7.28 10.95
C GLY A 64 0.70 -6.58 10.82
N ILE A 65 1.65 -7.20 10.10
CA ILE A 65 2.98 -6.60 9.86
C ILE A 65 2.86 -5.32 9.03
N PHE A 66 2.02 -5.33 8.00
CA PHE A 66 1.78 -4.14 7.18
C PHE A 66 1.24 -2.97 8.00
N LEU A 67 0.18 -3.21 8.78
CA LEU A 67 -0.43 -2.19 9.63
C LEU A 67 0.56 -1.65 10.67
N SER A 68 1.28 -2.55 11.35
CA SER A 68 2.30 -2.18 12.34
C SER A 68 3.40 -1.29 11.75
N THR A 69 3.85 -1.58 10.53
CA THR A 69 4.90 -0.81 9.85
C THR A 69 4.45 0.63 9.55
N ILE A 70 3.22 0.81 9.05
CA ILE A 70 2.68 2.14 8.73
C ILE A 70 2.50 2.96 10.01
N TYR A 71 1.98 2.36 11.09
CA TYR A 71 1.84 3.06 12.36
C TYR A 71 3.20 3.45 12.95
N ALA A 72 4.19 2.56 12.90
CA ALA A 72 5.55 2.89 13.34
C ALA A 72 6.15 4.06 12.55
N ALA A 73 5.92 4.10 11.23
CA ALA A 73 6.35 5.22 10.40
C ALA A 73 5.62 6.53 10.75
N ALA A 74 4.30 6.47 10.96
CA ALA A 74 3.51 7.64 11.34
C ALA A 74 3.93 8.21 12.70
N LEU A 75 4.14 7.36 13.71
CA LEU A 75 4.61 7.78 15.03
C LEU A 75 5.97 8.46 14.96
N ARG A 76 6.92 7.93 14.16
CA ARG A 76 8.22 8.59 13.99
C ARG A 76 8.15 9.98 13.38
N LEU A 77 7.09 10.28 12.61
CA LEU A 77 6.90 11.62 12.04
C LEU A 77 6.29 12.59 13.05
N GLU A 78 5.49 12.08 14.00
CA GLU A 78 4.94 12.85 15.11
C GLU A 78 6.04 13.26 16.11
N ASP A 79 6.95 12.35 16.45
CA ASP A 79 8.10 12.66 17.34
C ASP A 79 9.06 13.73 16.77
N TYR A 80 8.94 14.08 15.49
CA TYR A 80 9.74 15.13 14.84
C TYR A 80 9.02 16.51 14.81
N SER A 81 7.72 16.57 15.14
CA SER A 81 6.91 17.80 15.09
C SER A 81 6.90 18.57 16.41
#